data_AF-A0AAW2QAE4-F1
#
_entry.id   AF-A0AAW2QAE4-F1
#
_cell.length_a   1.000
_cell.length_b   1.000
_cell.length_c   1.000
_cell.angle_alpha   90.00
_cell.angle_beta   90.00
_cell.angle_gamma   90.00
#
_symmetry.space_group_name_H-M   'P 1'
#
loop_
_entity.id
_entity.type
_entity.pdbx_description
1 polymer ?
#
loop_
_entity_poly.entity_id
_entity_poly.type
_entity_poly.pdbx_seq_one_letter_code
_entity_poly.pdbx_strand_id
1 'polypeptide(L)'
;MRRMGFFKRRAAFILAGTVLLDEIFDGLGIEEIEVSGYALGEGVITEMLGQVFKGFDLNANARWRSVVRLASRFNNKKRMKAANMCASVAREIVEGLRKLHELHNDGNDDDELSVSLDDRDLEYLDAATLLHNIGLYTGKKGYHKQSYRIILNGDHLQGYSKEEIKLIALLVRYHRKKFPKSDALEGSAKEKFRILCTIMRVSYAVQQCLPVNFEFMEFIHSPEGFNLVFKRNLSILVT
;
A
#
# COMPACT_ATOMS: atom_id res chain seq x y z
N MET A 1 18.59 32.66 28.47
CA MET A 1 18.19 31.79 27.33
C MET A 1 16.69 31.55 27.39
N ARG A 2 15.89 32.19 26.53
CA ARG A 2 14.41 32.06 26.53
C ARG A 2 14.04 30.62 26.13
N ARG A 3 13.31 29.90 26.98
CA ARG A 3 12.79 28.55 26.69
C ARG A 3 11.72 28.66 25.60
N MET A 4 12.09 28.47 24.34
CA MET A 4 11.14 28.17 23.26
C MET A 4 10.33 26.92 23.63
N GLY A 5 9.04 26.92 23.28
CA GLY A 5 8.03 26.00 23.79
C GLY A 5 8.37 24.52 23.62
N PHE A 6 8.92 23.90 24.67
CA PHE A 6 8.97 22.46 24.80
C PHE A 6 7.68 21.96 25.43
N PHE A 7 7.02 20.98 24.80
CA PHE A 7 5.91 20.25 25.43
C PHE A 7 6.39 19.68 26.77
N LYS A 8 5.70 19.99 27.88
CA LYS A 8 6.10 19.66 29.27
C LYS A 8 6.57 18.20 29.46
N ARG A 9 6.04 17.25 28.68
CA ARG A 9 6.37 15.82 28.75
C ARG A 9 7.74 15.46 28.17
N ARG A 10 8.25 16.23 27.21
CA ARG A 10 9.53 15.96 26.54
C ARG A 10 10.72 16.66 27.19
N ALA A 11 10.48 17.74 27.94
CA ALA A 11 11.52 18.56 28.55
C ALA A 11 12.49 17.77 29.46
N ALA A 12 11.98 16.76 30.19
CA ALA A 12 12.80 15.93 31.08
C ALA A 12 13.77 14.99 30.31
N PHE A 13 13.34 14.46 29.16
CA PHE A 13 14.15 13.54 28.36
C PHE A 13 15.16 14.25 27.47
N ILE A 14 14.90 15.51 27.11
CA ILE A 14 15.81 16.30 26.28
C ILE A 14 17.14 16.50 27.00
N LEU A 15 17.13 16.89 28.29
CA LEU A 15 18.37 17.11 29.03
C LEU A 15 19.22 15.83 29.12
N ALA A 16 18.60 14.70 29.47
CA ALA A 16 19.29 13.42 29.53
C ALA A 16 19.81 12.97 28.15
N GLY A 17 19.01 13.18 27.09
CA GLY A 17 19.42 12.89 25.72
C GLY A 17 20.56 13.77 25.22
N THR A 18 20.58 15.05 25.61
CA THR A 18 21.67 15.98 25.26
C THR A 18 22.97 15.55 25.91
N VAL A 19 22.98 15.24 27.21
CA VAL A 19 24.19 14.76 27.91
C VAL A 19 24.71 13.46 27.29
N LEU A 20 23.81 12.53 26.95
CA LEU A 20 24.21 11.29 26.28
C LEU A 20 24.82 11.53 24.90
N LEU A 21 24.22 12.44 24.10
CA LEU A 21 24.75 12.77 22.78
C LEU A 21 26.12 13.47 22.88
N ASP A 22 26.31 14.35 23.85
CA ASP A 22 27.58 15.04 24.13
C ASP A 22 28.71 14.04 24.39
N GLU A 23 28.47 13.08 25.30
CA GLU A 23 29.45 12.03 25.62
C GLU A 23 29.77 11.13 24.41
N ILE A 24 28.76 10.84 23.57
CA ILE A 24 28.96 10.09 22.32
C ILE A 24 29.81 10.89 21.33
N PHE A 25 29.62 12.21 21.24
CA PHE A 25 30.37 13.07 20.33
C PHE A 25 31.82 13.16 20.76
N ASP A 26 32.07 13.40 22.05
CA ASP A 26 33.41 13.43 22.62
C ASP A 26 34.11 12.08 22.48
N GLY A 27 33.40 10.99 22.78
CA GLY A 27 33.95 9.63 22.69
C GLY A 27 34.27 9.16 21.26
N LEU A 28 33.57 9.69 20.26
CA LEU A 28 33.75 9.33 18.84
C LEU A 28 34.46 10.40 18.00
N GLY A 29 34.73 11.58 18.56
CA GLY A 29 35.29 12.73 17.83
C GLY A 29 34.36 13.27 16.73
N ILE A 30 33.05 13.29 16.97
CA ILE A 30 32.04 13.77 16.00
C ILE A 30 31.82 15.28 16.21
N GLU A 31 32.05 16.08 15.17
CA GLU A 31 31.83 17.54 15.23
C GLU A 31 30.41 17.97 14.80
N GLU A 32 29.79 17.19 13.91
CA GLU A 32 28.48 17.51 13.34
C GLU A 32 27.59 16.26 13.21
N ILE A 33 26.29 16.44 13.41
CA ILE A 33 25.28 15.41 13.16
C ILE A 33 24.17 15.95 12.26
N GLU A 34 23.77 15.14 11.29
CA GLU A 34 22.56 15.40 10.51
C GLU A 34 21.40 14.56 11.06
N VAL A 35 20.27 15.21 11.32
CA VAL A 35 19.08 14.51 11.81
C VAL A 35 18.39 13.82 10.63
N SER A 36 18.43 12.49 10.62
CA SER A 36 17.66 11.70 9.67
C SER A 36 16.16 11.93 9.83
N GLY A 37 15.46 12.11 8.71
CA GLY A 37 13.99 12.09 8.67
C GLY A 37 13.38 10.70 8.87
N TYR A 38 14.21 9.66 8.99
CA TYR A 38 13.84 8.26 9.11
C TYR A 38 14.34 7.66 10.42
N ALA A 39 13.57 6.71 10.96
CA ALA A 39 13.93 5.93 12.14
C ALA A 39 13.64 4.45 11.88
N LEU A 40 13.87 3.58 12.88
CA LEU A 40 13.69 2.12 12.77
C LEU A 40 12.33 1.72 12.18
N GLY A 41 11.26 2.44 12.53
CA GLY A 41 9.92 2.17 12.00
C GLY A 41 9.83 2.25 10.48
N GLU A 42 10.47 3.25 9.87
CA GLU A 42 10.50 3.40 8.42
C GLU A 42 11.40 2.35 7.76
N GLY A 43 12.50 1.94 8.42
CA GLY A 43 13.33 0.83 7.95
C GLY A 43 12.56 -0.50 7.87
N VAL A 44 11.80 -0.84 8.91
CA VAL A 44 10.95 -2.05 8.93
C VAL A 44 9.84 -2.00 7.88
N ILE A 45 9.27 -0.83 7.64
CA ILE A 45 8.26 -0.64 6.59
C ILE A 45 8.92 -0.78 5.21
N THR A 46 10.12 -0.23 5.05
CA THR A 46 10.90 -0.31 3.81
C THR A 46 11.20 -1.77 3.46
N GLU A 47 11.70 -2.55 4.42
CA GLU A 47 11.96 -3.98 4.23
C GLU A 47 10.69 -4.76 3.88
N MET A 48 9.59 -4.51 4.59
CA MET A 48 8.29 -5.15 4.33
C MET A 48 7.77 -4.86 2.91
N LEU A 49 7.92 -3.63 2.45
CA LEU A 49 7.48 -3.21 1.12
C LEU A 49 8.44 -3.73 0.04
N GLY A 50 9.74 -3.77 0.28
CA GLY A 50 10.73 -4.29 -0.67
C GLY A 50 10.48 -5.74 -1.11
N GLN A 51 9.78 -6.54 -0.30
CA GLN A 51 9.37 -7.90 -0.66
C GLN A 51 8.24 -7.95 -1.70
N VAL A 52 7.38 -6.94 -1.74
CA VAL A 52 6.15 -6.92 -2.56
C VAL A 52 6.30 -6.01 -3.78
N PHE A 53 6.98 -4.89 -3.62
CA PHE A 53 7.16 -3.86 -4.65
C PHE A 53 8.56 -4.00 -5.25
N LYS A 54 8.70 -4.69 -6.40
CA LYS A 54 9.99 -4.81 -7.11
C LYS A 54 10.52 -3.42 -7.51
N GLY A 55 11.83 -3.18 -7.34
CA GLY A 55 12.46 -1.90 -7.66
C GLY A 55 12.10 -0.76 -6.70
N PHE A 56 11.59 -1.10 -5.52
CA PHE A 56 11.22 -0.14 -4.48
C PHE A 56 12.44 0.60 -3.93
N ASP A 57 12.56 1.87 -4.31
CA ASP A 57 13.44 2.82 -3.66
C ASP A 57 12.62 4.00 -3.14
N LEU A 58 12.54 4.12 -1.82
CA LEU A 58 11.95 5.30 -1.19
C LEU A 58 12.71 6.55 -1.64
N ASN A 59 14.03 6.54 -1.74
CA ASN A 59 14.78 7.77 -1.99
C ASN A 59 14.58 8.30 -3.42
N ALA A 60 14.49 7.43 -4.43
CA ALA A 60 14.26 7.82 -5.81
C ALA A 60 12.81 8.25 -6.13
N ASN A 61 11.79 7.64 -5.50
CA ASN A 61 10.39 7.83 -5.92
C ASN A 61 9.58 8.69 -4.94
N ALA A 62 9.38 9.98 -5.27
CA ALA A 62 8.60 10.92 -4.46
C ALA A 62 7.11 10.52 -4.31
N ARG A 63 6.52 9.95 -5.36
CA ARG A 63 5.14 9.46 -5.36
C ARG A 63 4.97 8.37 -4.32
N TRP A 64 5.82 7.36 -4.40
CA TRP A 64 5.73 6.24 -3.48
C TRP A 64 6.10 6.60 -2.04
N ARG A 65 7.11 7.45 -1.82
CA ARG A 65 7.39 8.02 -0.49
C ARG A 65 6.19 8.66 0.15
N SER A 66 5.42 9.40 -0.63
CA SER A 66 4.26 10.13 -0.13
C SER A 66 3.13 9.19 0.29
N VAL A 67 2.90 8.10 -0.46
CA VAL A 67 1.96 7.02 -0.13
C VAL A 67 2.40 6.31 1.16
N VAL A 68 3.65 5.87 1.23
CA VAL A 68 4.18 5.13 2.39
C VAL A 68 4.12 6.00 3.64
N ARG A 69 4.56 7.25 3.56
CA ARG A 69 4.48 8.21 4.67
C ARG A 69 3.05 8.40 5.16
N LEU A 70 2.08 8.52 4.24
CA LEU A 70 0.68 8.64 4.61
C LEU A 70 0.17 7.37 5.29
N ALA A 71 0.52 6.19 4.77
CA ALA A 71 0.17 4.92 5.36
C ALA A 71 0.77 4.75 6.77
N SER A 72 2.08 5.03 6.95
CA SER A 72 2.80 4.95 8.23
C SER A 72 2.19 5.84 9.32
N ARG A 73 1.64 7.01 8.96
CA ARG A 73 0.98 7.92 9.90
C ARG A 73 -0.30 7.35 10.53
N PHE A 74 -1.06 6.54 9.79
CA PHE A 74 -2.38 6.07 10.21
C PHE A 74 -2.45 4.56 10.50
N ASN A 75 -1.49 3.79 9.99
CA ASN A 75 -1.41 2.35 10.19
C ASN A 75 -0.42 2.00 11.30
N ASN A 76 -0.81 1.08 12.17
CA ASN A 76 0.13 0.39 13.05
C ASN A 76 0.76 -0.81 12.32
N LYS A 77 1.76 -1.46 12.94
CA LYS A 77 2.47 -2.62 12.36
C LYS A 77 1.52 -3.71 11.82
N LYS A 78 0.45 -4.05 12.56
CA LYS A 78 -0.53 -5.05 12.14
C LYS A 78 -1.31 -4.62 10.91
N ARG A 79 -1.76 -3.36 10.85
CA ARG A 79 -2.48 -2.81 9.69
C ARG A 79 -1.56 -2.68 8.47
N MET A 80 -0.30 -2.31 8.67
CA MET A 80 0.67 -2.25 7.58
C MET A 80 0.92 -3.64 6.99
N LYS A 81 1.11 -4.68 7.82
CA LYS A 81 1.24 -6.06 7.35
C LYS A 81 0.01 -6.52 6.54
N ALA A 82 -1.19 -6.20 7.02
CA ALA A 82 -2.43 -6.53 6.30
C ALA A 82 -2.53 -5.77 4.97
N ALA A 83 -2.13 -4.50 4.92
CA ALA A 83 -2.11 -3.72 3.70
C ALA A 83 -1.10 -4.26 2.68
N ASN A 84 0.10 -4.64 3.14
CA ASN A 84 1.14 -5.27 2.31
C ASN A 84 0.66 -6.60 1.71
N MET A 85 -0.02 -7.44 2.50
CA MET A 85 -0.62 -8.68 2.01
C MET A 85 -1.70 -8.42 0.95
N CYS A 86 -2.55 -7.41 1.15
CA CYS A 86 -3.55 -7.02 0.15
C CYS A 86 -2.89 -6.57 -1.17
N ALA A 87 -1.80 -5.80 -1.09
CA ALA A 87 -1.03 -5.37 -2.24
C ALA A 87 -0.40 -6.55 -3.00
N SER A 88 0.20 -7.49 -2.27
CA SER A 88 0.76 -8.72 -2.86
C SER A 88 -0.31 -9.50 -3.63
N VAL A 89 -1.47 -9.76 -3.04
CA VAL A 89 -2.59 -10.43 -3.74
C VAL A 89 -3.02 -9.66 -4.99
N ALA A 90 -3.15 -8.33 -4.88
CA ALA A 90 -3.55 -7.49 -6.01
C ALA A 90 -2.56 -7.55 -7.17
N ARG A 91 -1.26 -7.51 -6.88
CA ARG A 91 -0.18 -7.62 -7.89
C ARG A 91 -0.21 -8.95 -8.61
N GLU A 92 -0.37 -10.04 -7.88
CA GLU A 92 -0.44 -11.37 -8.47
C GLU A 92 -1.68 -11.53 -9.38
N ILE A 93 -2.84 -10.97 -8.98
CA ILE A 93 -4.03 -10.93 -9.86
C ILE A 93 -3.74 -10.15 -11.14
N VAL A 94 -3.11 -8.97 -11.04
CA VAL A 94 -2.78 -8.15 -12.22
C VAL A 94 -1.81 -8.88 -13.15
N GLU A 95 -0.76 -9.48 -12.60
CA GLU A 95 0.20 -10.27 -13.37
C GLU A 95 -0.48 -11.43 -14.09
N GLY A 96 -1.41 -12.12 -13.42
CA GLY A 96 -2.14 -13.20 -14.07
C GLY A 96 -3.09 -12.74 -15.17
N LEU A 97 -3.71 -11.57 -15.02
CA LEU A 97 -4.52 -10.95 -16.08
C LEU A 97 -3.67 -10.51 -17.28
N ARG A 98 -2.47 -9.93 -17.03
CA ARG A 98 -1.54 -9.55 -18.10
C ARG A 98 -1.12 -10.76 -18.93
N LYS A 99 -0.75 -11.87 -18.30
CA LYS A 99 -0.39 -13.13 -18.99
C LYS A 99 -1.54 -13.71 -19.80
N LEU A 100 -2.76 -13.69 -19.27
CA LEU A 100 -3.94 -14.17 -19.99
C LEU A 100 -4.19 -13.32 -21.24
N HIS A 101 -4.05 -12.00 -21.13
CA HIS A 101 -4.18 -11.07 -22.25
C HIS A 101 -3.12 -11.31 -23.33
N GLU A 102 -1.86 -11.57 -22.95
CA GLU A 102 -0.80 -11.92 -23.90
C GLU A 102 -1.11 -13.22 -24.67
N LEU A 103 -1.69 -14.22 -24.02
CA LEU A 103 -2.06 -15.49 -24.66
C LEU A 103 -3.25 -15.39 -25.63
N HIS A 104 -4.15 -14.43 -25.42
CA HIS A 104 -5.37 -14.26 -26.25
C HIS A 104 -5.18 -13.28 -27.41
N ASN A 105 -4.22 -12.34 -27.31
CA ASN A 105 -3.89 -11.39 -28.38
C ASN A 105 -3.18 -12.02 -29.59
N ASP A 106 -2.86 -13.32 -29.57
CA ASP A 106 -2.15 -14.01 -30.66
C ASP A 106 -3.09 -14.64 -31.70
N GLY A 107 -4.42 -14.36 -31.69
CA GLY A 107 -5.29 -15.04 -32.65
C GLY A 107 -6.75 -14.64 -32.93
N ASN A 108 -7.48 -13.79 -32.20
CA ASN A 108 -8.82 -13.34 -32.63
C ASN A 108 -9.31 -12.10 -31.84
N ASP A 109 -9.75 -11.06 -32.56
CA ASP A 109 -10.18 -9.74 -32.07
C ASP A 109 -11.59 -9.69 -31.41
N ASP A 110 -12.20 -10.82 -31.07
CA ASP A 110 -13.63 -10.89 -30.71
C ASP A 110 -13.95 -11.17 -29.22
N ASP A 111 -12.96 -11.19 -28.31
CA ASP A 111 -13.23 -11.48 -26.88
C ASP A 111 -13.46 -10.22 -26.01
N GLU A 112 -14.51 -10.27 -25.20
CA GLU A 112 -15.18 -9.15 -24.50
C GLU A 112 -14.36 -8.59 -23.31
N LEU A 113 -13.15 -9.11 -23.05
CA LEU A 113 -12.28 -8.71 -21.93
C LEU A 113 -10.98 -8.03 -22.40
N SER A 114 -11.09 -7.06 -23.31
CA SER A 114 -9.98 -6.38 -23.98
C SER A 114 -9.40 -5.16 -23.23
N VAL A 115 -9.44 -5.15 -21.89
CA VAL A 115 -8.87 -4.03 -21.11
C VAL A 115 -7.46 -4.34 -20.63
N SER A 116 -6.47 -3.76 -21.31
CA SER A 116 -5.06 -3.83 -20.92
C SER A 116 -4.76 -3.01 -19.65
N LEU A 117 -4.07 -3.64 -18.69
CA LEU A 117 -3.63 -3.06 -17.42
C LEU A 117 -2.14 -2.70 -17.49
N ASP A 118 -1.84 -1.41 -17.50
CA ASP A 118 -0.47 -0.89 -17.58
C ASP A 118 0.17 -0.73 -16.19
N ASP A 119 1.42 -0.27 -16.14
CA ASP A 119 2.15 -0.09 -14.87
C ASP A 119 1.60 1.07 -14.02
N ARG A 120 0.89 2.03 -14.62
CA ARG A 120 0.23 3.11 -13.87
C ARG A 120 -0.97 2.58 -13.13
N ASP A 121 -1.75 1.71 -13.77
CA ASP A 121 -2.87 1.02 -13.14
C ASP A 121 -2.41 0.21 -11.92
N LEU A 122 -1.29 -0.49 -12.06
CA LEU A 122 -0.66 -1.21 -10.95
C LEU A 122 -0.23 -0.26 -9.83
N GLU A 123 0.42 0.86 -10.17
CA GLU A 123 0.86 1.89 -9.22
C GLU A 123 -0.33 2.49 -8.42
N TYR A 124 -1.47 2.74 -9.09
CA TYR A 124 -2.67 3.24 -8.41
C TYR A 124 -3.29 2.19 -7.48
N LEU A 125 -3.27 0.92 -7.90
CA LEU A 125 -3.76 -0.19 -7.10
C LEU A 125 -2.88 -0.42 -5.86
N ASP A 126 -1.57 -0.31 -6.03
CA ASP A 126 -0.59 -0.35 -4.95
C ASP A 126 -0.80 0.77 -3.92
N ALA A 127 -0.98 2.01 -4.40
CA ALA A 127 -1.30 3.12 -3.53
C ALA A 127 -2.64 2.90 -2.79
N ALA A 128 -3.67 2.42 -3.50
CA ALA A 128 -4.97 2.14 -2.92
C ALA A 128 -4.91 1.01 -1.87
N THR A 129 -4.16 -0.07 -2.14
CA THR A 129 -3.99 -1.21 -1.22
C THR A 129 -3.24 -0.82 0.05
N LEU A 130 -2.25 0.06 -0.01
CA LEU A 130 -1.61 0.58 1.19
C LEU A 130 -2.52 1.51 2.02
N LEU A 131 -3.37 2.28 1.34
CA LEU A 131 -4.13 3.36 1.98
C LEU A 131 -5.56 2.99 2.37
N HIS A 132 -6.08 1.83 1.95
CA HIS A 132 -7.52 1.52 2.10
C HIS A 132 -8.05 1.55 3.54
N ASN A 133 -7.19 1.26 4.52
CA ASN A 133 -7.54 1.15 5.93
C ASN A 133 -7.17 2.36 6.79
N ILE A 134 -6.60 3.45 6.24
CA ILE A 134 -6.14 4.59 7.05
C ILE A 134 -7.28 5.28 7.83
N GLY A 135 -8.50 5.25 7.27
CA GLY A 135 -9.70 5.75 7.94
C GLY A 135 -10.10 4.96 9.20
N LEU A 136 -9.52 3.80 9.46
CA LEU A 136 -9.76 3.05 10.70
C LEU A 136 -9.26 3.79 11.94
N TYR A 137 -8.36 4.78 11.78
CA TYR A 137 -7.94 5.65 12.87
C TYR A 137 -9.12 6.40 13.52
N THR A 138 -10.15 6.77 12.75
CA THR A 138 -11.35 7.45 13.27
C THR A 138 -12.45 6.47 13.71
N GLY A 139 -12.23 5.16 13.60
CA GLY A 139 -13.18 4.12 13.97
C GLY A 139 -13.64 3.21 12.83
N LYS A 140 -14.34 2.12 13.17
CA LYS A 140 -14.71 1.04 12.22
C LYS A 140 -15.89 1.41 11.30
N LYS A 141 -16.80 2.27 11.74
CA LYS A 141 -18.02 2.60 10.98
C LYS A 141 -17.66 3.49 9.80
N GLY A 142 -17.89 3.01 8.59
CA GLY A 142 -17.72 3.82 7.38
C GLY A 142 -16.27 4.19 7.03
N TYR A 143 -15.26 3.47 7.56
CA TYR A 143 -13.85 3.85 7.39
C TYR A 143 -13.41 4.01 5.93
N HIS A 144 -13.96 3.24 4.98
CA HIS A 144 -13.69 3.38 3.55
C HIS A 144 -14.03 4.79 3.02
N LYS A 145 -15.09 5.42 3.55
CA LYS A 145 -15.44 6.82 3.23
C LYS A 145 -14.48 7.80 3.88
N GLN A 146 -13.95 7.47 5.06
CA GLN A 146 -12.97 8.31 5.73
C GLN A 146 -11.60 8.21 5.06
N SER A 147 -11.13 7.01 4.72
CA SER A 147 -9.91 6.81 3.94
C SER A 147 -9.99 7.60 2.62
N TYR A 148 -11.13 7.51 1.91
CA TYR A 148 -11.42 8.33 0.73
C TYR A 148 -11.24 9.84 0.99
N ARG A 149 -11.82 10.37 2.07
CA ARG A 149 -11.71 11.81 2.41
C ARG A 149 -10.29 12.22 2.77
N ILE A 150 -9.57 11.38 3.52
CA ILE A 150 -8.17 11.65 3.91
C ILE A 150 -7.29 11.75 2.67
N ILE A 151 -7.45 10.84 1.71
CA ILE A 151 -6.67 10.82 0.47
C ILE A 151 -7.03 12.02 -0.40
N LEU A 152 -8.34 12.27 -0.60
CA LEU A 152 -8.80 13.29 -1.54
C LEU A 152 -8.48 14.72 -1.09
N ASN A 153 -8.51 14.99 0.22
CA ASN A 153 -8.41 16.36 0.76
C ASN A 153 -7.10 16.64 1.49
N GLY A 154 -6.19 15.67 1.56
CA GLY A 154 -5.03 15.75 2.44
C GLY A 154 -3.79 16.43 1.85
N ASP A 155 -3.74 16.66 0.53
CA ASP A 155 -2.53 17.11 -0.18
C ASP A 155 -1.27 16.31 0.21
N HIS A 156 -1.47 15.02 0.52
CA HIS A 156 -0.43 14.14 1.07
C HIS A 156 0.31 13.38 -0.03
N LEU A 157 -0.32 13.15 -1.19
CA LEU A 157 0.20 12.34 -2.28
C LEU A 157 1.00 13.19 -3.28
N GLN A 158 2.28 13.38 -3.00
CA GLN A 158 3.18 14.20 -3.80
C GLN A 158 3.46 13.54 -5.15
N GLY A 159 3.52 14.32 -6.24
CA GLY A 159 3.80 13.82 -7.58
C GLY A 159 2.65 13.10 -8.27
N TYR A 160 1.47 13.03 -7.64
CA TYR A 160 0.21 12.60 -8.27
C TYR A 160 -0.60 13.81 -8.75
N SER A 161 -1.26 13.70 -9.89
CA SER A 161 -2.23 14.71 -10.34
C SER A 161 -3.52 14.66 -9.50
N LYS A 162 -4.38 15.67 -9.61
CA LYS A 162 -5.67 15.69 -8.90
C LYS A 162 -6.58 14.54 -9.35
N GLU A 163 -6.53 14.20 -10.63
CA GLU A 163 -7.29 13.10 -11.24
C GLU A 163 -6.77 11.76 -10.72
N GLU A 164 -5.45 11.59 -10.60
CA GLU A 164 -4.83 10.38 -10.06
C GLU A 164 -5.15 10.20 -8.57
N ILE A 165 -5.05 11.27 -7.78
CA ILE A 165 -5.46 11.27 -6.36
C ILE A 165 -6.93 10.88 -6.22
N LYS A 166 -7.79 11.45 -7.08
CA LYS A 166 -9.22 11.13 -7.11
C LYS A 166 -9.45 9.65 -7.46
N LEU A 167 -8.73 9.10 -8.43
CA LEU A 167 -8.80 7.70 -8.81
C LEU A 167 -8.41 6.78 -7.64
N ILE A 168 -7.25 7.01 -7.02
CA ILE A 168 -6.78 6.25 -5.85
C ILE A 168 -7.80 6.34 -4.70
N ALA A 169 -8.30 7.54 -4.43
CA ALA A 169 -9.32 7.74 -3.40
C ALA A 169 -10.60 6.93 -3.72
N LEU A 170 -11.05 6.92 -4.97
CA LEU A 170 -12.25 6.17 -5.39
C LEU A 170 -12.04 4.66 -5.30
N LEU A 171 -10.87 4.13 -5.67
CA LEU A 171 -10.52 2.71 -5.43
C LEU A 171 -10.64 2.37 -3.93
N VAL A 172 -10.06 3.22 -3.08
CA VAL A 172 -10.17 3.11 -1.62
C VAL A 172 -11.61 3.27 -1.13
N ARG A 173 -12.43 4.09 -1.76
CA ARG A 173 -13.84 4.25 -1.37
C ARG A 173 -14.63 2.98 -1.63
N TYR A 174 -14.35 2.30 -2.73
CA TYR A 174 -15.17 1.20 -3.24
C TYR A 174 -14.59 -0.21 -3.03
N HIS A 175 -13.45 -0.32 -2.33
CA HIS A 175 -12.88 -1.62 -1.90
C HIS A 175 -13.83 -2.46 -1.03
N ARG A 176 -14.92 -1.88 -0.50
CA ARG A 176 -15.95 -2.60 0.24
C ARG A 176 -17.32 -1.94 0.13
N LYS A 177 -18.36 -2.70 0.50
CA LYS A 177 -19.77 -2.26 0.53
C LYS A 177 -20.26 -1.93 -0.89
N LYS A 178 -20.85 -0.75 -1.11
CA LYS A 178 -21.45 -0.36 -2.40
C LYS A 178 -20.37 -0.33 -3.49
N PHE A 179 -20.68 -0.88 -4.66
CA PHE A 179 -19.83 -0.76 -5.85
C PHE A 179 -20.10 0.61 -6.51
N PRO A 180 -19.15 1.19 -7.30
CA PRO A 180 -19.40 2.40 -8.05
C PRO A 180 -20.67 2.28 -8.89
N LYS A 181 -21.51 3.31 -8.86
CA LYS A 181 -22.64 3.43 -9.79
C LYS A 181 -22.11 3.71 -11.19
N SER A 182 -22.91 3.36 -12.18
CA SER A 182 -22.66 3.54 -13.62
C SER A 182 -22.16 4.94 -14.00
N ASP A 183 -22.50 5.98 -13.24
CA ASP A 183 -22.37 7.37 -13.68
C ASP A 183 -21.09 8.07 -13.15
N ALA A 184 -20.17 7.32 -12.51
CA ALA A 184 -18.98 7.93 -11.88
C ALA A 184 -17.83 8.23 -12.86
N LEU A 185 -17.79 7.55 -14.01
CA LEU A 185 -16.76 7.63 -15.05
C LEU A 185 -17.41 7.30 -16.40
N GLU A 186 -16.90 7.85 -17.51
CA GLU A 186 -17.39 7.61 -18.87
C GLU A 186 -16.42 6.75 -19.70
N GLY A 187 -16.94 6.05 -20.72
CA GLY A 187 -16.14 5.30 -21.71
C GLY A 187 -15.30 4.14 -21.15
N SER A 188 -14.19 3.83 -21.83
CA SER A 188 -13.27 2.74 -21.48
C SER A 188 -12.61 2.91 -20.10
N ALA A 189 -12.45 4.16 -19.63
CA ALA A 189 -11.93 4.46 -18.30
C ALA A 189 -12.84 3.92 -17.18
N LYS A 190 -14.15 3.86 -17.42
CA LYS A 190 -15.12 3.28 -16.48
C LYS A 190 -14.91 1.78 -16.32
N GLU A 191 -14.69 1.08 -17.43
CA GLU A 191 -14.52 -0.37 -17.43
C GLU A 191 -13.23 -0.77 -16.73
N LYS A 192 -12.11 -0.13 -17.11
CA LYS A 192 -10.83 -0.26 -16.42
C LYS A 192 -10.93 0.01 -14.93
N PHE A 193 -11.62 1.08 -14.52
CA PHE A 193 -11.85 1.38 -13.11
C PHE A 193 -12.69 0.30 -12.39
N ARG A 194 -13.69 -0.29 -13.05
CA ARG A 194 -14.47 -1.40 -12.48
C ARG A 194 -13.58 -2.63 -12.27
N ILE A 195 -12.71 -2.95 -13.23
CA ILE A 195 -11.74 -4.05 -13.09
C ILE A 195 -10.82 -3.79 -11.89
N LEU A 196 -10.21 -2.61 -11.80
CA LEU A 196 -9.36 -2.24 -10.64
C LEU A 196 -10.12 -2.32 -9.31
N CYS A 197 -11.38 -1.88 -9.26
CA CYS A 197 -12.22 -2.04 -8.08
C CYS A 197 -12.50 -3.50 -7.74
N THR A 198 -12.71 -4.35 -8.74
CA THR A 198 -12.93 -5.79 -8.56
C THR A 198 -11.67 -6.45 -8.00
N ILE A 199 -10.50 -6.19 -8.58
CA ILE A 199 -9.21 -6.70 -8.09
C ILE A 199 -9.04 -6.27 -6.63
N MET A 200 -9.20 -4.98 -6.33
CA MET A 200 -9.08 -4.45 -4.96
C MET A 200 -10.03 -5.14 -3.96
N ARG A 201 -11.28 -5.45 -4.37
CA ARG A 201 -12.25 -6.14 -3.52
C ARG A 201 -11.91 -7.60 -3.30
N VAL A 202 -11.45 -8.30 -4.34
CA VAL A 202 -11.01 -9.70 -4.26
C VAL A 202 -9.78 -9.78 -3.37
N SER A 203 -8.78 -8.93 -3.59
CA SER A 203 -7.57 -8.87 -2.75
C SER A 203 -7.89 -8.60 -1.29
N TYR A 204 -8.80 -7.66 -1.02
CA TYR A 204 -9.25 -7.39 0.35
C TYR A 204 -9.99 -8.59 0.94
N ALA A 205 -10.89 -9.24 0.21
CA ALA A 205 -11.62 -10.41 0.70
C ALA A 205 -10.66 -11.58 1.03
N VAL A 206 -9.72 -11.85 0.15
CA VAL A 206 -8.66 -12.85 0.33
C VAL A 206 -7.82 -12.51 1.57
N GLN A 207 -7.35 -11.26 1.70
CA GLN A 207 -6.60 -10.79 2.87
C GLN A 207 -7.36 -10.99 4.19
N GLN A 208 -8.69 -10.89 4.21
CA GLN A 208 -9.51 -11.14 5.40
C GLN A 208 -9.67 -12.63 5.72
N CYS A 209 -9.58 -13.50 4.72
CA CYS A 209 -9.71 -14.96 4.87
C CYS A 209 -8.36 -15.65 5.19
N LEU A 210 -7.23 -15.00 4.90
CA LEU A 210 -5.90 -15.56 5.15
C LEU A 210 -5.45 -15.33 6.61
N PRO A 211 -5.12 -16.41 7.36
CA PRO A 211 -4.31 -16.30 8.57
C PRO A 211 -3.00 -15.54 8.35
N VAL A 212 -2.47 -14.96 9.42
CA VAL A 212 -1.31 -14.06 9.42
C VAL A 212 0.02 -14.74 8.98
N ASN A 213 0.00 -16.07 8.74
CA ASN A 213 1.15 -16.95 8.46
C ASN A 213 1.14 -17.55 7.04
N PHE A 214 0.47 -16.94 6.07
CA PHE A 214 0.64 -17.35 4.67
C PHE A 214 1.92 -16.72 4.10
N GLU A 215 2.81 -17.57 3.59
CA GLU A 215 4.06 -17.15 2.95
C GLU A 215 3.99 -17.18 1.42
N PHE A 216 3.16 -18.05 0.82
CA PHE A 216 3.15 -18.24 -0.63
C PHE A 216 1.72 -18.33 -1.22
N MET A 217 1.53 -17.57 -2.30
CA MET A 217 0.35 -17.55 -3.15
C MET A 217 0.83 -17.88 -4.56
N GLU A 218 0.30 -18.96 -5.14
CA GLU A 218 0.67 -19.37 -6.49
C GLU A 218 -0.55 -19.22 -7.41
N PHE A 219 -0.33 -18.57 -8.54
CA PHE A 219 -1.27 -18.57 -9.65
C PHE A 219 -0.94 -19.74 -10.57
N ILE A 220 -1.85 -20.71 -10.63
CA ILE A 220 -1.77 -21.77 -11.62
C ILE A 220 -2.60 -21.34 -12.81
N HIS A 221 -1.93 -21.04 -13.91
CA HIS A 221 -2.57 -20.65 -15.16
C HIS A 221 -3.11 -21.90 -15.87
N SER A 222 -4.36 -21.84 -16.32
CA SER A 222 -4.96 -22.82 -17.21
C SER A 222 -5.45 -22.13 -18.50
N PRO A 223 -5.69 -22.88 -19.58
CA PRO A 223 -6.26 -22.30 -20.81
C PRO A 223 -7.65 -21.66 -20.62
N GLU A 224 -8.35 -22.03 -19.55
CA GLU A 224 -9.72 -21.61 -19.23
C GLU A 224 -9.77 -20.50 -18.15
N GLY A 225 -8.61 -20.07 -17.63
CA GLY A 225 -8.53 -19.04 -16.60
C GLY A 225 -7.31 -19.16 -15.69
N PHE A 226 -7.45 -18.72 -14.43
CA PHE A 226 -6.40 -18.84 -13.43
C PHE A 226 -6.96 -19.40 -12.12
N ASN A 227 -6.23 -20.34 -11.55
CA ASN A 227 -6.51 -20.90 -10.23
C ASN A 227 -5.65 -20.20 -9.19
N LEU A 228 -6.33 -19.74 -8.14
CA LEU A 228 -5.71 -19.12 -6.99
C LEU A 228 -5.39 -20.18 -5.94
N VAL A 229 -4.12 -20.61 -5.87
CA VAL A 229 -3.71 -21.66 -4.94
C VAL A 229 -3.03 -21.06 -3.72
N PHE A 230 -3.63 -21.29 -2.56
CA PHE A 230 -3.10 -20.89 -1.25
C PHE A 230 -2.35 -22.06 -0.61
N LYS A 231 -1.02 -21.99 -0.52
CA LYS A 231 -0.22 -23.00 0.19
C LYS A 231 0.00 -22.57 1.64
N ARG A 232 -0.35 -23.45 2.60
CA ARG A 232 0.03 -23.30 4.01
C ARG A 232 1.34 -24.04 4.26
N ASN A 233 2.20 -23.48 5.10
CA ASN A 233 3.35 -24.20 5.65
C ASN A 233 2.82 -25.23 6.67
N LEU A 234 2.71 -26.49 6.26
CA LEU A 234 2.48 -27.62 7.16
C LEU A 234 3.86 -28.12 7.58
N SER A 235 4.49 -27.44 8.53
CA SER A 235 5.61 -28.03 9.28
C SER A 235 5.03 -29.07 10.24
N ILE A 236 4.71 -30.25 9.69
CA ILE A 236 4.54 -31.44 10.52
C ILE A 236 5.95 -31.81 10.98
N LEU A 237 6.32 -31.39 12.19
CA LEU A 237 7.37 -32.07 12.94
C LEU A 237 6.84 -33.47 13.22
N VAL A 238 7.21 -34.41 12.36
CA VAL A 238 7.19 -35.82 12.70
C VAL A 238 8.42 -36.05 13.58
N THR A 239 8.24 -35.96 14.90
CA THR A 239 9.11 -36.65 15.86
C THR A 239 8.62 -38.06 16.07
#